data_AF-A5UW22-F1
#
_entry.id   AF-A5UW22-F1
#
_cell.length_a   1.000
_cell.length_b   1.000
_cell.length_c   1.000
_cell.angle_alpha   90.00
_cell.angle_beta   90.00
_cell.angle_gamma   90.00
#
_symmetry.space_group_name_H-M   'P 1'
#
loop_
_entity.id
_entity.type
_entity.pdbx_description
1 polymer ?
#
loop_
_entity_poly.entity_id
_entity_poly.type
_entity_poly.pdbx_seq_one_letter_code
_entity_poly.pdbx_strand_id
1 'polypeptide(L)'
;MGLGQLFGKDKEKKEEEKSDQQKIGETIKNLSDRIYELQKQLQQRNSEIDQLTMQLTEAQRQAEAARGAASVEQLTLSATQDALRDANARMRELEAQIGQLAKEKAAMEEQAKSAGAAIAEMAGGKPGLAVGATAWVQKAGGKNLRRRSAPGLNSEVHDGLAPGTQLTLLEGPVAADGYHWWRIRAADGREGWVAGEELVTAPE
;
A
#
# COMPACT_ATOMS: atom_id res chain seq x y z
N MET A 1 -57.46 23.97 -118.12
CA MET A 1 -56.40 23.96 -117.10
C MET A 1 -57.04 23.57 -115.76
N GLY A 2 -56.44 22.65 -115.01
CA GLY A 2 -56.70 22.48 -113.57
C GLY A 2 -57.76 21.47 -113.11
N LEU A 3 -57.60 20.15 -113.38
CA LEU A 3 -58.33 19.11 -112.63
C LEU A 3 -57.48 17.89 -112.21
N GLY A 4 -56.26 17.72 -112.73
CA GLY A 4 -55.35 16.63 -112.33
C GLY A 4 -54.55 16.89 -111.03
N GLN A 5 -54.60 18.10 -110.48
CA GLN A 5 -53.74 18.54 -109.37
C GLN A 5 -54.44 18.52 -107.99
N LEU A 6 -55.74 18.22 -107.96
CA LEU A 6 -56.53 18.09 -106.72
C LEU A 6 -56.45 16.68 -106.11
N PHE A 7 -56.55 15.62 -106.93
CA PHE A 7 -56.50 14.22 -106.42
C PHE A 7 -55.12 13.78 -105.89
N GLY A 8 -54.02 14.37 -106.37
CA GLY A 8 -52.66 14.09 -105.87
C GLY A 8 -52.42 14.66 -104.46
N LYS A 9 -52.90 15.88 -104.22
CA LYS A 9 -52.78 16.56 -102.91
C LYS A 9 -53.53 15.84 -101.80
N ASP A 10 -54.72 15.31 -102.08
CA ASP A 10 -55.51 14.57 -101.08
C ASP A 10 -54.88 13.21 -100.73
N LYS A 11 -54.11 12.61 -101.65
CA LYS A 11 -53.40 11.35 -101.42
C LYS A 11 -52.12 11.57 -100.60
N GLU A 12 -51.31 12.56 -100.96
CA GLU A 12 -50.10 12.93 -100.19
C GLU A 12 -50.47 13.34 -98.76
N LYS A 13 -51.53 14.16 -98.58
CA LYS A 13 -51.97 14.62 -97.26
C LYS A 13 -52.45 13.47 -96.36
N LYS A 14 -53.10 12.45 -96.93
CA LYS A 14 -53.50 11.23 -96.21
C LYS A 14 -52.31 10.33 -95.86
N GLU A 15 -51.28 10.28 -96.71
CA GLU A 15 -50.04 9.54 -96.41
C GLU A 15 -49.22 10.26 -95.33
N GLU A 16 -49.20 11.60 -95.33
CA GLU A 16 -48.58 12.44 -94.31
C GLU A 16 -49.26 12.28 -92.94
N GLU A 17 -50.60 12.35 -92.89
CA GLU A 17 -51.38 12.10 -91.66
C GLU A 17 -51.17 10.69 -91.09
N LYS A 18 -51.02 9.69 -91.96
CA LYS A 18 -50.75 8.31 -91.55
C LYS A 18 -49.32 8.15 -91.03
N SER A 19 -48.35 8.81 -91.64
CA SER A 19 -46.96 8.88 -91.18
C SER A 19 -46.87 9.58 -89.82
N ASP A 20 -47.59 10.68 -89.62
CA ASP A 20 -47.60 11.40 -88.34
C ASP A 20 -48.34 10.62 -87.25
N GLN A 21 -49.43 9.92 -87.55
CA GLN A 21 -50.06 8.98 -86.62
C GLN A 21 -49.12 7.84 -86.22
N GLN A 22 -48.31 7.32 -87.15
CA GLN A 22 -47.30 6.31 -86.84
C GLN A 22 -46.20 6.86 -85.94
N LYS A 23 -45.68 8.07 -86.22
CA LYS A 23 -44.71 8.76 -85.35
C LYS A 23 -45.25 9.03 -83.96
N ILE A 24 -46.52 9.44 -83.84
CA ILE A 24 -47.18 9.65 -82.55
C ILE A 24 -47.29 8.33 -81.78
N GLY A 25 -47.70 7.24 -82.45
CA GLY A 25 -47.74 5.90 -81.83
C GLY A 25 -46.36 5.43 -81.35
N GLU A 26 -45.32 5.65 -82.15
CA GLU A 26 -43.94 5.33 -81.79
C GLU A 26 -43.43 6.20 -80.63
N THR A 27 -43.79 7.48 -80.61
CA THR A 27 -43.47 8.41 -79.51
C THR A 27 -44.15 7.99 -78.21
N ILE A 28 -45.44 7.63 -78.26
CA ILE A 28 -46.19 7.15 -77.08
C ILE A 28 -45.54 5.87 -76.55
N LYS A 29 -45.17 4.94 -77.43
CA LYS A 29 -44.49 3.69 -77.02
C LYS A 29 -43.15 3.97 -76.34
N ASN A 30 -42.32 4.84 -76.92
CA ASN A 30 -41.04 5.25 -76.34
C ASN A 30 -41.23 5.93 -74.97
N LEU A 31 -42.23 6.81 -74.85
CA LEU A 31 -42.57 7.45 -73.57
C LEU A 31 -43.05 6.43 -72.53
N SER A 32 -43.89 5.45 -72.89
CA SER A 32 -44.33 4.39 -72.00
C SER A 32 -43.17 3.51 -71.51
N ASP A 33 -42.26 3.12 -72.41
CA ASP A 33 -41.06 2.35 -72.05
C ASP A 33 -40.18 3.15 -71.07
N ARG A 34 -40.02 4.46 -71.31
CA ARG A 34 -39.27 5.34 -70.42
C ARG A 34 -39.93 5.54 -69.05
N ILE A 35 -41.26 5.62 -69.00
CA ILE A 35 -42.02 5.66 -67.75
C ILE A 35 -41.83 4.35 -66.96
N TYR A 36 -41.87 3.20 -67.64
CA TYR A 36 -41.64 1.90 -67.00
C TYR A 36 -40.25 1.80 -66.36
N GLU A 37 -39.20 2.18 -67.11
CA GLU A 37 -37.83 2.19 -66.56
C GLU A 37 -37.68 3.19 -65.41
N LEU A 38 -38.29 4.37 -65.48
CA LEU A 38 -38.28 5.33 -64.38
C LEU A 38 -39.00 4.79 -63.15
N GLN A 39 -40.14 4.13 -63.30
CA GLN A 39 -40.85 3.48 -62.19
C GLN A 39 -39.99 2.40 -61.53
N LYS A 40 -39.28 1.59 -62.33
CA LYS A 40 -38.36 0.57 -61.85
C LYS A 40 -37.19 1.18 -61.07
N GLN A 41 -36.59 2.25 -61.59
CA GLN A 41 -35.54 3.00 -60.88
C GLN A 41 -36.06 3.58 -59.56
N LEU A 42 -37.28 4.12 -59.53
CA LEU A 42 -37.90 4.65 -58.32
C LEU A 42 -38.08 3.56 -57.26
N GLN A 43 -38.56 2.37 -57.64
CA GLN A 43 -38.69 1.23 -56.74
C GLN A 43 -37.33 0.78 -56.19
N GLN A 44 -36.31 0.70 -57.06
CA GLN A 44 -34.95 0.36 -56.65
C GLN A 44 -34.40 1.38 -55.64
N ARG A 45 -34.55 2.67 -55.92
CA ARG A 45 -34.11 3.74 -55.02
C ARG A 45 -34.84 3.73 -53.69
N ASN A 46 -36.14 3.43 -53.68
CA ASN A 46 -36.88 3.27 -52.42
C ASN A 46 -36.34 2.11 -51.59
N SER A 47 -36.03 0.97 -52.21
CA SER A 47 -35.42 -0.16 -51.49
C SER A 47 -34.01 0.17 -50.95
N GLU A 48 -33.23 0.97 -51.69
CA GLU A 48 -31.92 1.45 -51.23
C GLU A 48 -32.07 2.41 -50.04
N ILE A 49 -33.06 3.31 -50.07
CA ILE A 49 -33.39 4.21 -48.95
C ILE A 49 -33.79 3.40 -47.71
N ASP A 50 -34.60 2.36 -47.86
CA ASP A 50 -35.00 1.50 -46.75
C ASP A 50 -33.78 0.80 -46.13
N GLN A 51 -32.90 0.26 -46.97
CA GLN A 51 -31.65 -0.37 -46.51
C GLN A 51 -30.74 0.62 -45.79
N LEU A 52 -30.53 1.81 -46.36
CA LEU A 52 -29.72 2.85 -45.73
C LEU A 52 -30.32 3.32 -44.41
N THR A 53 -31.64 3.38 -44.30
CA THR A 53 -32.34 3.75 -43.06
C THR A 53 -32.14 2.69 -41.98
N MET A 54 -32.22 1.40 -42.35
CA MET A 54 -31.91 0.31 -41.42
C MET A 54 -30.43 0.36 -40.97
N GLN A 55 -29.50 0.58 -41.90
CA GLN A 55 -28.08 0.71 -41.57
C GLN A 55 -27.79 1.89 -40.66
N LEU A 56 -28.43 3.05 -40.90
CA LEU A 56 -28.27 4.22 -40.04
C LEU A 56 -28.79 3.93 -38.62
N THR A 57 -29.93 3.26 -38.51
CA THR A 57 -30.53 2.90 -37.22
C THR A 57 -29.62 1.94 -36.45
N GLU A 58 -29.04 0.95 -37.13
CA GLU A 58 -28.08 0.03 -36.52
C GLU A 58 -26.79 0.73 -36.11
N ALA A 59 -26.24 1.58 -36.98
CA ALA A 59 -25.04 2.36 -36.69
C ALA A 59 -25.26 3.32 -35.50
N GLN A 60 -26.42 3.96 -35.41
CA GLN A 60 -26.81 4.79 -34.26
C GLN A 60 -26.88 3.97 -32.98
N ARG A 61 -27.53 2.80 -33.02
CA ARG A 61 -27.62 1.89 -31.88
C ARG A 61 -26.23 1.41 -31.42
N GLN A 62 -25.35 1.08 -32.35
CA GLN A 62 -23.96 0.71 -32.04
C GLN A 62 -23.19 1.87 -31.41
N ALA A 63 -23.36 3.10 -31.91
CA ALA A 63 -22.72 4.28 -31.34
C ALA A 63 -23.19 4.58 -29.92
N GLU A 64 -24.49 4.43 -29.63
CA GLU A 64 -25.03 4.60 -28.28
C GLU A 64 -24.54 3.52 -27.32
N ALA A 65 -24.52 2.25 -27.76
CA ALA A 65 -23.96 1.16 -26.96
C ALA A 65 -22.47 1.38 -26.64
N ALA A 66 -21.68 1.84 -27.62
CA ALA A 66 -20.28 2.16 -27.42
C ALA A 66 -20.07 3.34 -26.45
N ARG A 67 -20.89 4.40 -26.54
CA ARG A 67 -20.87 5.51 -25.57
C ARG A 67 -21.25 5.05 -24.16
N GLY A 68 -22.26 4.19 -24.05
CA GLY A 68 -22.65 3.57 -22.78
C GLY A 68 -21.51 2.76 -22.16
N ALA A 69 -20.89 1.88 -22.95
CA ALA A 69 -19.74 1.09 -22.51
C ALA A 69 -18.55 1.97 -22.07
N ALA A 70 -18.19 2.99 -22.87
CA ALA A 70 -17.13 3.93 -22.53
C ALA A 70 -17.42 4.72 -21.24
N SER A 71 -18.68 5.10 -21.01
CA SER A 71 -19.07 5.80 -19.78
C SER A 71 -18.96 4.91 -18.53
N VAL A 72 -19.29 3.62 -18.65
CA VAL A 72 -19.12 2.65 -17.58
C VAL A 72 -17.62 2.42 -17.30
N GLU A 73 -16.80 2.26 -18.34
CA GLU A 73 -15.35 2.17 -18.18
C GLU A 73 -14.78 3.40 -17.49
N GLN A 74 -15.19 4.60 -17.89
CA GLN A 74 -14.74 5.85 -17.27
C GLN A 74 -15.14 5.96 -15.79
N LEU A 75 -16.36 5.54 -15.43
CA LEU A 75 -16.84 5.44 -14.04
C LEU A 75 -16.01 4.45 -13.22
N THR A 76 -15.67 3.29 -13.79
CA THR A 76 -14.82 2.31 -13.11
C THR A 76 -13.38 2.81 -12.92
N LEU A 77 -12.84 3.54 -13.89
CA LEU A 77 -11.52 4.17 -13.78
C LEU A 77 -11.50 5.26 -12.69
N SER A 78 -12.52 6.11 -12.60
CA SER A 78 -12.59 7.09 -11.53
C SER A 78 -12.75 6.43 -10.16
N ALA A 79 -13.61 5.41 -10.04
CA ALA A 79 -13.81 4.69 -8.78
C ALA A 79 -12.54 3.97 -8.31
N THR A 80 -11.79 3.36 -9.24
CA THR A 80 -10.49 2.73 -8.94
C THR A 80 -9.41 3.76 -8.59
N GLN A 81 -9.39 4.92 -9.25
CA GLN A 81 -8.47 6.01 -8.91
C GLN A 81 -8.75 6.57 -7.51
N ASP A 82 -10.01 6.73 -7.13
CA ASP A 82 -10.38 7.17 -5.78
C ASP A 82 -10.04 6.12 -4.72
N ALA A 83 -10.28 4.83 -5.01
CA ALA A 83 -9.84 3.75 -4.13
C ALA A 83 -8.32 3.72 -3.91
N LEU A 84 -7.53 4.04 -4.95
CA LEU A 84 -6.08 4.19 -4.84
C LEU A 84 -5.66 5.38 -3.97
N ARG A 85 -6.37 6.52 -4.06
CA ARG A 85 -6.12 7.68 -3.19
C ARG A 85 -6.39 7.35 -1.74
N ASP A 86 -7.50 6.67 -1.45
CA ASP A 86 -7.86 6.23 -0.11
C ASP A 86 -6.85 5.22 0.46
N ALA A 87 -6.41 4.25 -0.35
CA ALA A 87 -5.38 3.30 0.05
C ALA A 87 -4.06 4.00 0.39
N ASN A 88 -3.64 4.99 -0.42
CA ASN A 88 -2.44 5.78 -0.15
C ASN A 88 -2.56 6.64 1.11
N ALA A 89 -3.75 7.18 1.41
CA ALA A 89 -3.99 7.92 2.64
C ALA A 89 -3.83 7.00 3.88
N ARG A 90 -4.41 5.79 3.83
CA ARG A 90 -4.25 4.79 4.89
C ARG A 90 -2.80 4.38 5.12
N MET A 91 -2.01 4.27 4.06
CA MET A 91 -0.57 3.99 4.16
C MET A 91 0.17 5.09 4.93
N ARG A 92 -0.11 6.37 4.64
CA ARG A 92 0.50 7.51 5.35
C ARG A 92 0.12 7.53 6.84
N GLU A 93 -1.13 7.20 7.16
CA GLU A 93 -1.57 7.10 8.55
C GLU A 93 -0.86 5.97 9.29
N LEU A 94 -0.65 4.82 8.65
CA LEU A 94 0.13 3.72 9.22
C LEU A 94 1.60 4.11 9.42
N GLU A 95 2.22 4.77 8.45
CA GLU A 95 3.59 5.28 8.60
C GLU A 95 3.71 6.27 9.78
N ALA A 96 2.72 7.15 9.95
CA ALA A 96 2.68 8.08 11.08
C ALA A 96 2.53 7.36 12.44
N GLN A 97 1.69 6.33 12.50
CA GLN A 97 1.53 5.48 13.70
C GLN A 97 2.82 4.74 14.04
N ILE A 98 3.50 4.16 13.04
CA ILE A 98 4.81 3.51 13.23
C ILE A 98 5.82 4.53 13.79
N GLY A 99 5.82 5.76 13.27
CA GLY A 99 6.66 6.85 13.78
C GLY A 99 6.35 7.23 15.24
N GLN A 100 5.07 7.24 15.63
CA GLN A 100 4.67 7.48 17.02
C GLN A 100 5.10 6.34 17.95
N LEU A 101 4.83 5.09 17.56
CA LEU A 101 5.24 3.92 18.33
C LEU A 101 6.77 3.84 18.48
N ALA A 102 7.54 4.24 17.46
CA ALA A 102 8.98 4.34 17.56
C ALA A 102 9.44 5.39 18.58
N LYS A 103 8.77 6.56 18.63
CA LYS A 103 9.04 7.59 19.65
C LYS A 103 8.66 7.12 21.05
N GLU A 104 7.52 6.45 21.18
CA GLU A 104 7.06 5.90 22.46
C GLU A 104 7.99 4.80 22.97
N LYS A 105 8.45 3.91 22.07
CA LYS A 105 9.49 2.92 22.38
C LYS A 105 10.79 3.57 22.85
N ALA A 106 11.25 4.62 22.17
CA ALA A 106 12.47 5.34 22.56
C ALA A 106 12.32 6.01 23.93
N ALA A 107 11.18 6.64 24.21
CA ALA A 107 10.88 7.24 25.51
C ALA A 107 10.84 6.19 26.63
N MET A 108 10.23 5.03 26.39
CA MET A 108 10.21 3.92 27.35
C MET A 108 11.61 3.34 27.60
N GLU A 109 12.45 3.20 26.57
CA GLU A 109 13.84 2.74 26.73
C GLU A 109 14.67 3.72 27.58
N GLU A 110 14.47 5.02 27.39
CA GLU A 110 15.17 6.06 28.16
C GLU A 110 14.67 6.14 29.61
N GLN A 111 13.36 5.94 29.85
CA GLN A 111 12.80 5.74 31.17
C GLN A 111 13.31 4.46 31.84
N ALA A 112 13.46 3.36 31.11
CA ALA A 112 14.01 2.12 31.66
C ALA A 112 15.49 2.27 32.05
N LYS A 113 16.26 3.02 31.26
CA LYS A 113 17.68 3.31 31.52
C LYS A 113 17.87 4.23 32.73
N SER A 114 17.04 5.28 32.84
CA SER A 114 17.06 6.18 34.00
C SER A 114 16.51 5.51 35.26
N ALA A 115 15.49 4.65 35.15
CA ALA A 115 15.04 3.80 36.25
C ALA A 115 16.19 2.90 36.72
N GLY A 116 16.86 2.18 35.81
CA GLY A 116 18.05 1.36 36.08
C GLY A 116 19.18 2.11 36.81
N ALA A 117 19.45 3.34 36.39
CA ALA A 117 20.43 4.21 37.05
C ALA A 117 19.97 4.64 38.45
N ALA A 118 18.69 4.98 38.64
CA ALA A 118 18.14 5.35 39.93
C ALA A 118 18.13 4.18 40.93
N ILE A 119 17.85 2.95 40.48
CA ILE A 119 18.00 1.75 41.35
C ILE A 119 19.47 1.50 41.70
N ALA A 120 20.40 1.75 40.78
CA ALA A 120 21.84 1.65 41.06
C ALA A 120 22.32 2.72 42.06
N GLU A 121 21.77 3.93 41.98
CA GLU A 121 22.13 5.07 42.84
C GLU A 121 21.50 4.94 44.25
N MET A 122 20.24 4.50 44.36
CA MET A 122 19.60 4.19 45.64
C MET A 122 20.22 2.97 46.33
N ALA A 123 20.88 2.08 45.59
CA ALA A 123 21.58 0.92 46.14
C ALA A 123 22.98 1.25 46.71
N GLY A 124 23.50 2.48 46.54
CA GLY A 124 24.74 2.95 47.17
C GLY A 124 26.01 2.14 46.85
N GLY A 125 25.94 1.18 45.92
CA GLY A 125 27.04 0.28 45.61
C GLY A 125 28.09 0.95 44.73
N LYS A 126 29.37 0.77 45.06
CA LYS A 126 30.50 1.13 44.18
C LYS A 126 30.20 0.73 42.72
N PRO A 127 30.37 1.63 41.74
CA PRO A 127 30.09 1.33 40.35
C PRO A 127 30.92 0.13 39.89
N GLY A 128 30.23 -0.94 39.50
CA GLY A 128 30.81 -2.18 38.97
C GLY A 128 30.58 -3.43 39.83
N LEU A 129 30.14 -3.31 41.08
CA LEU A 129 29.71 -4.47 41.86
C LEU A 129 28.25 -4.80 41.51
N ALA A 130 28.02 -5.93 40.85
CA ALA A 130 26.70 -6.42 40.49
C ALA A 130 26.51 -7.88 40.96
N VAL A 131 25.27 -8.26 41.26
CA VAL A 131 24.94 -9.65 41.56
C VAL A 131 25.29 -10.54 40.36
N GLY A 132 25.98 -11.65 40.61
CA GLY A 132 26.52 -12.56 39.60
C GLY A 132 27.91 -12.20 39.07
N ALA A 133 28.45 -11.03 39.42
CA ALA A 133 29.79 -10.61 39.01
C ALA A 133 30.88 -11.25 39.87
N THR A 134 32.10 -11.29 39.32
CA THR A 134 33.31 -11.63 40.07
C THR A 134 33.90 -10.36 40.69
N ALA A 135 34.28 -10.43 41.96
CA ALA A 135 35.03 -9.39 42.64
C ALA A 135 36.24 -9.98 43.36
N TRP A 136 37.15 -9.11 43.79
CA TRP A 136 38.34 -9.45 44.54
C TRP A 136 38.37 -8.67 45.85
N VAL A 137 38.97 -9.27 46.88
CA VAL A 137 39.24 -8.57 48.14
C VAL A 137 40.30 -7.49 47.90
N GLN A 138 40.03 -6.25 48.29
CA GLN A 138 40.95 -5.13 48.14
C GLN A 138 42.28 -5.37 48.86
N LYS A 139 43.40 -4.98 48.23
CA LYS A 139 44.75 -5.06 48.82
C LYS A 139 45.14 -3.82 49.63
N ALA A 140 44.58 -2.66 49.28
CA ALA A 140 44.74 -1.44 50.05
C ALA A 140 44.23 -1.63 51.49
N GLY A 141 45.14 -1.59 52.47
CA GLY A 141 44.82 -1.75 53.90
C GLY A 141 45.36 -3.03 54.55
N GLY A 142 45.76 -4.04 53.75
CA GLY A 142 46.50 -5.22 54.22
C GLY A 142 45.78 -6.10 55.26
N LYS A 143 44.48 -5.92 55.46
CA LYS A 143 43.68 -6.66 56.44
C LYS A 143 42.84 -7.72 55.74
N ASN A 144 42.66 -8.88 56.39
CA ASN A 144 41.75 -9.90 55.89
C ASN A 144 40.30 -9.39 55.96
N LEU A 145 39.57 -9.56 54.86
CA LEU A 145 38.15 -9.26 54.79
C LEU A 145 37.37 -10.31 55.58
N ARG A 146 36.66 -9.88 56.61
CA ARG A 146 35.91 -10.76 57.50
C ARG A 146 34.61 -11.20 56.85
N ARG A 147 34.46 -12.50 56.59
CA ARG A 147 33.21 -13.11 56.14
C ARG A 147 32.33 -13.40 57.35
N ARG A 148 31.08 -12.98 57.28
CA ARG A 148 30.09 -13.07 58.35
C ARG A 148 28.90 -13.93 57.96
N SER A 149 28.14 -14.40 58.96
CA SER A 149 26.91 -15.17 58.75
C SER A 149 25.74 -14.32 58.25
N ALA A 150 25.70 -13.04 58.61
CA ALA A 150 24.65 -12.08 58.29
C ALA A 150 25.23 -10.69 57.99
N PRO A 151 24.48 -9.80 57.30
CA PRO A 151 24.90 -8.42 57.11
C PRO A 151 24.88 -7.67 58.44
N GLY A 152 26.04 -7.18 58.87
CA GLY A 152 26.16 -6.34 60.06
C GLY A 152 27.50 -6.47 60.78
N LEU A 153 27.88 -5.42 61.51
CA LEU A 153 29.10 -5.40 62.32
C LEU A 153 28.99 -6.27 63.59
N ASN A 154 27.76 -6.57 64.02
CA ASN A 154 27.47 -7.40 65.19
C ASN A 154 27.28 -8.89 64.86
N SER A 155 27.32 -9.27 63.58
CA SER A 155 27.11 -10.67 63.16
C SER A 155 28.35 -11.53 63.41
N GLU A 156 28.15 -12.84 63.58
CA GLU A 156 29.24 -13.80 63.79
C GLU A 156 30.20 -13.82 62.58
N VAL A 157 31.51 -13.78 62.86
CA VAL A 157 32.57 -13.84 61.85
C VAL A 157 32.98 -15.30 61.68
N HIS A 158 32.78 -15.85 60.48
CA HIS A 158 33.20 -17.22 60.17
C HIS A 158 34.72 -17.31 59.99
N ASP A 159 35.30 -16.43 59.19
CA ASP A 159 36.72 -16.46 58.80
C ASP A 159 37.13 -15.14 58.12
N GLY A 160 38.43 -15.01 57.87
CA GLY A 160 39.03 -13.88 57.16
C GLY A 160 39.56 -14.29 55.78
N LEU A 161 39.06 -13.64 54.73
CA LEU A 161 39.52 -13.80 53.36
C LEU A 161 40.78 -12.96 53.14
N ALA A 162 41.80 -13.53 52.50
CA ALA A 162 43.03 -12.82 52.22
C ALA A 162 42.82 -11.77 51.13
N PRO A 163 43.57 -10.65 51.15
CA PRO A 163 43.58 -9.69 50.06
C PRO A 163 43.89 -10.35 48.71
N GLY A 164 43.18 -9.97 47.65
CA GLY A 164 43.28 -10.56 46.32
C GLY A 164 42.50 -11.88 46.13
N THR A 165 41.78 -12.37 47.14
CA THR A 165 40.92 -13.56 46.99
C THR A 165 39.78 -13.26 46.01
N GLN A 166 39.58 -14.14 45.03
CA GLN A 166 38.47 -14.06 44.07
C GLN A 166 37.17 -14.57 44.70
N LEU A 167 36.09 -13.80 44.53
CA LEU A 167 34.77 -14.02 45.10
C LEU A 167 33.71 -13.81 44.03
N THR A 168 32.61 -14.56 44.11
CA THR A 168 31.42 -14.35 43.27
C THR A 168 30.34 -13.67 44.10
N LEU A 169 29.79 -12.55 43.63
CA LEU A 169 28.67 -11.88 44.29
C LEU A 169 27.39 -12.67 44.02
N LEU A 170 26.72 -13.12 45.08
CA LEU A 170 25.46 -13.86 44.99
C LEU A 170 24.24 -12.97 45.25
N GLU A 171 24.39 -11.98 46.13
CA GLU A 171 23.27 -11.15 46.62
C GLU A 171 23.80 -9.84 47.19
N GLY A 172 23.00 -8.77 47.14
CA GLY A 172 23.36 -7.45 47.67
C GLY A 172 23.22 -6.33 46.64
N PRO A 173 23.45 -5.06 47.03
CA PRO A 173 23.91 -4.62 48.34
C PRO A 173 22.77 -4.54 49.37
N VAL A 174 23.06 -4.94 50.61
CA VAL A 174 22.17 -4.73 51.77
C VAL A 174 22.82 -3.69 52.69
N ALA A 175 22.16 -2.54 52.87
CA ALA A 175 22.66 -1.49 53.75
C ALA A 175 22.41 -1.85 55.23
N ALA A 176 23.47 -2.02 56.01
CA ALA A 176 23.40 -2.26 57.46
C ALA A 176 24.64 -1.72 58.18
N ASP A 177 24.45 -1.14 59.37
CA ASP A 177 25.53 -0.56 60.20
C ASP A 177 26.42 0.48 59.48
N GLY A 178 25.88 1.16 58.46
CA GLY A 178 26.62 2.14 57.63
C GLY A 178 27.51 1.52 56.55
N TYR A 179 27.42 0.20 56.32
CA TYR A 179 28.15 -0.50 55.26
C TYR A 179 27.18 -1.17 54.28
N HIS A 180 27.62 -1.33 53.03
CA HIS A 180 26.94 -2.12 52.01
C HIS A 180 27.40 -3.57 52.09
N TRP A 181 26.55 -4.46 52.57
CA TRP A 181 26.86 -5.87 52.71
C TRP A 181 26.51 -6.63 51.43
N TRP A 182 27.44 -7.48 50.99
CA TRP A 182 27.27 -8.35 49.84
C TRP A 182 27.43 -9.80 50.28
N ARG A 183 26.51 -10.65 49.85
CA ARG A 183 26.64 -12.08 49.99
C ARG A 183 27.55 -12.57 48.87
N ILE A 184 28.63 -13.23 49.25
CA ILE A 184 29.61 -13.76 48.33
C ILE A 184 29.74 -15.28 48.44
N ARG A 185 30.27 -15.90 47.39
CA ARG A 185 30.76 -17.27 47.38
C ARG A 185 32.23 -17.25 46.98
N ALA A 186 33.10 -17.76 47.83
CA ALA A 186 34.50 -17.97 47.50
C ALA A 186 34.64 -19.12 46.49
N ALA A 187 35.75 -19.14 45.75
CA ALA A 187 36.07 -20.24 44.82
C ALA A 187 36.04 -21.62 45.50
N ASP A 188 36.35 -21.68 46.80
CA ASP A 188 36.31 -22.90 47.62
C ASP A 188 34.88 -23.34 48.02
N GLY A 189 33.84 -22.67 47.51
CA GLY A 189 32.43 -22.98 47.79
C GLY A 189 31.88 -22.39 49.09
N ARG A 190 32.70 -21.71 49.90
CA ARG A 190 32.28 -21.07 51.14
C ARG A 190 31.47 -19.79 50.89
N GLU A 191 30.35 -19.65 51.57
CA GLU A 191 29.46 -18.48 51.47
C GLU A 191 29.44 -17.62 52.72
N GLY A 192 29.07 -16.35 52.56
CA GLY A 192 28.75 -15.46 53.66
C GLY A 192 28.67 -14.00 53.22
N TRP A 193 28.48 -13.11 54.18
CA TRP A 193 28.34 -11.68 53.98
C TRP A 193 29.65 -10.95 54.23
N VAL A 194 30.01 -10.02 53.35
CA VAL A 194 31.20 -9.17 53.46
C VAL A 194 30.84 -7.72 53.18
N ALA A 195 31.66 -6.79 53.68
CA ALA A 195 31.51 -5.38 53.37
C ALA A 195 31.99 -5.10 51.93
N GLY A 196 31.12 -4.52 51.11
CA GLY A 196 31.38 -4.17 49.71
C GLY A 196 32.39 -3.06 49.53
N GLU A 197 32.64 -2.26 50.56
CA GLU A 197 33.69 -1.23 50.55
C GLU A 197 35.09 -1.85 50.37
N GLU A 198 35.28 -3.09 50.84
CA GLU A 198 36.54 -3.83 50.73
C GLU A 198 36.59 -4.71 49.47
N LEU A 199 35.61 -4.59 48.57
CA LEU A 199 35.56 -5.32 47.30
C LEU A 199 35.94 -4.42 46.13
N VAL A 200 36.69 -4.99 45.19
CA VAL A 200 37.10 -4.36 43.93
C VAL A 200 36.73 -5.25 42.75
N THR A 201 36.41 -4.63 41.61
CA THR A 201 36.01 -5.30 40.36
C THR A 201 37.19 -5.63 39.44
N ALA A 202 38.41 -5.27 39.85
CA ALA A 202 39.65 -5.65 39.22
C ALA A 202 40.68 -5.96 40.31
N PRO A 203 41.51 -7.01 40.15
CA PRO A 203 42.62 -7.27 41.06
C PRO A 203 43.67 -6.16 40.90
N GLU A 204 44.01 -5.47 42.00
CA GLU A 204 45.26 -4.69 42.11
C GLU A 204 46.49 -5.60 42.12
#